data_AF-A0A7Z0EKU4-F1
#
_entry.id   AF-A0A7Z0EKU4-F1
#
_cell.length_a   1.000
_cell.length_b   1.000
_cell.length_c   1.000
_cell.angle_alpha   90.00
_cell.angle_beta   90.00
_cell.angle_gamma   90.00
#
_symmetry.space_group_name_H-M   'P 1'
#
loop_
_entity.id
_entity.type
_entity.pdbx_description
1 polymer ?
#
loop_
_entity_poly.entity_id
_entity_poly.type
_entity_poly.pdbx_seq_one_letter_code
_entity_poly.pdbx_strand_id
1 'polypeptide(L)'
;MARSRRGRRDLGLVGIFAAGVQVFRFYPDGTVLDVLVKPPPDTRDAAAIERWLRPGEAPRGVHTTRYTRRGHRISFTTRSHLGGAPVSVSGTWSKGALRLTLTWDGRTGTETPFRRLDDGGPES
;
A
#
# COMPACT_ATOMS: atom_id res chain seq x y z
N MET A 1 6.61 -3.68 -38.42
CA MET A 1 7.02 -2.86 -37.26
C MET A 1 5.86 -2.78 -36.27
N ALA A 2 5.82 -3.70 -35.30
CA ALA A 2 4.75 -3.75 -34.31
C ALA A 2 4.99 -2.68 -33.24
N ARG A 3 4.17 -1.63 -33.22
CA ARG A 3 4.09 -0.70 -32.09
C ARG A 3 3.52 -1.47 -30.91
N SER A 4 4.37 -1.94 -30.01
CA SER A 4 3.94 -2.47 -28.71
C SER A 4 3.28 -1.34 -27.93
N ARG A 5 1.96 -1.19 -28.10
CA ARG A 5 1.08 -0.57 -27.12
C ARG A 5 1.32 -1.35 -25.83
N ARG A 6 2.19 -0.83 -24.95
CA ARG A 6 2.22 -1.24 -23.54
C ARG A 6 0.81 -1.02 -23.04
N GLY A 7 0.01 -2.09 -23.02
CA GLY A 7 -1.31 -2.08 -22.44
C GLY A 7 -1.13 -1.57 -21.03
N ARG A 8 -1.70 -0.39 -20.78
CA ARG A 8 -1.88 0.16 -19.44
C ARG A 8 -2.72 -0.87 -18.71
N ARG A 9 -2.07 -1.88 -18.11
CA ARG A 9 -2.74 -2.86 -17.27
C ARG A 9 -3.39 -2.00 -16.20
N ASP A 10 -4.71 -2.06 -16.12
CA ASP A 10 -5.42 -1.67 -14.91
C ASP A 10 -4.91 -2.60 -13.81
N LEU A 11 -3.76 -2.26 -13.21
CA LEU A 11 -3.14 -3.07 -12.16
C LEU A 11 -3.97 -3.01 -10.86
N GLY A 12 -5.09 -2.28 -10.87
CA GLY A 12 -5.96 -2.12 -9.72
C GLY A 12 -5.19 -1.64 -8.49
N LEU A 13 -5.63 -2.09 -7.33
CA LEU A 13 -5.00 -1.83 -6.03
C LEU A 13 -3.58 -2.41 -5.90
N VAL A 14 -3.15 -3.33 -6.77
CA VAL A 14 -1.84 -3.98 -6.64
C VAL A 14 -0.74 -2.94 -6.89
N GLY A 15 0.15 -2.76 -5.93
CA GLY A 15 1.20 -1.73 -5.97
C GLY A 15 1.73 -1.35 -4.59
N ILE A 16 2.60 -0.36 -4.56
CA ILE A 16 3.25 0.22 -3.38
C ILE A 16 2.63 1.61 -3.15
N PHE A 17 2.12 1.81 -1.95
CA PHE A 17 1.38 3.01 -1.57
C PHE A 17 1.97 3.60 -0.29
N ALA A 18 2.23 4.91 -0.29
CA ALA A 18 2.83 5.59 0.85
C ALA A 18 2.07 6.83 1.28
N ALA A 19 2.03 7.07 2.59
CA ALA A 19 1.59 8.32 3.21
C ALA A 19 2.54 8.65 4.37
N GLY A 20 3.36 9.68 4.20
CA GLY A 20 4.45 9.97 5.12
C GLY A 20 5.39 8.77 5.25
N VAL A 21 5.57 8.26 6.47
CA VAL A 21 6.43 7.09 6.73
C VAL A 21 5.71 5.74 6.55
N GLN A 22 4.38 5.74 6.43
CA GLN A 22 3.61 4.49 6.32
C GLN A 22 3.62 3.99 4.87
N VAL A 23 3.95 2.72 4.67
CA VAL A 23 3.93 2.06 3.37
C VAL A 23 3.07 0.81 3.42
N PHE A 24 2.14 0.71 2.48
CA PHE A 24 1.39 -0.50 2.19
C PHE A 24 1.79 -1.05 0.83
N ARG A 25 2.08 -2.35 0.75
CA ARG A 25 2.25 -3.06 -0.52
C ARG A 25 1.17 -4.11 -0.69
N PHE A 26 0.34 -3.93 -1.70
CA PHE A 26 -0.76 -4.83 -2.04
C PHE A 26 -0.35 -5.83 -3.11
N TYR A 27 -0.74 -7.07 -2.91
CA TYR A 27 -0.45 -8.19 -3.80
C TYR A 27 -1.71 -8.76 -4.46
N PRO A 28 -1.59 -9.40 -5.64
CA PRO A 28 -2.73 -9.97 -6.36
C PRO A 28 -3.47 -11.08 -5.59
N ASP A 29 -2.79 -11.76 -4.67
CA ASP A 29 -3.31 -12.87 -3.87
C ASP A 29 -4.16 -12.41 -2.68
N GLY A 30 -4.35 -11.10 -2.50
CA GLY A 30 -5.03 -10.52 -1.35
C GLY A 30 -4.11 -10.25 -0.16
N THR A 31 -2.80 -10.45 -0.29
CA THR A 31 -1.84 -10.09 0.75
C THR A 31 -1.58 -8.58 0.74
N VAL A 32 -1.47 -7.99 1.93
CA VAL A 32 -0.94 -6.64 2.11
C VAL A 32 0.19 -6.69 3.14
N LEU A 33 1.29 -6.05 2.80
CA LEU A 33 2.40 -5.82 3.71
C LEU A 33 2.36 -4.37 4.18
N ASP A 34 2.59 -4.20 5.47
CA ASP A 34 2.50 -2.93 6.18
C ASP A 34 3.81 -2.65 6.91
N VAL A 35 4.39 -1.48 6.68
CA VAL A 35 5.68 -1.09 7.26
C VAL A 35 5.86 0.41 7.42
N LEU A 36 6.71 0.79 8.38
CA LEU A 36 7.25 2.14 8.50
C LEU A 36 8.61 2.27 7.82
N VAL A 37 8.73 3.24 6.90
CA VAL A 37 9.98 3.59 6.23
C VAL A 37 10.39 5.01 6.65
N LYS A 38 11.64 5.16 7.09
CA LYS A 38 12.25 6.45 7.42
C LYS A 38 13.55 6.61 6.62
N PRO A 39 13.76 7.74 5.91
CA PRO A 39 12.83 8.86 5.71
C PRO A 39 11.55 8.47 4.93
N PRO A 40 10.50 9.32 4.89
CA PRO A 40 9.33 9.11 4.04
C PRO A 40 9.76 8.79 2.59
N PRO A 41 9.33 7.66 2.02
CA PRO A 41 9.80 7.23 0.71
C PRO A 41 9.13 8.01 -0.42
N ASP A 42 9.83 8.11 -1.55
CA ASP A 42 9.33 8.67 -2.80
C ASP A 42 9.33 7.64 -3.95
N THR A 43 9.03 8.08 -5.17
CA THR A 43 8.95 7.19 -6.34
C THR A 43 10.28 6.56 -6.73
N ARG A 44 11.42 7.17 -6.37
CA ARG A 44 12.77 6.63 -6.61
C ARG A 44 13.06 5.42 -5.73
N ASP A 45 12.41 5.33 -4.57
CA ASP A 45 12.54 4.22 -3.63
C ASP A 45 11.71 3.00 -4.05
N ALA A 46 10.77 3.15 -4.98
CA ALA A 46 9.81 2.10 -5.33
C ALA A 46 10.47 0.77 -5.68
N ALA A 47 11.55 0.78 -6.48
CA ALA A 47 12.26 -0.44 -6.88
C ALA A 47 13.00 -1.11 -5.71
N ALA A 48 13.53 -0.34 -4.77
CA ALA A 48 14.18 -0.87 -3.57
C ALA A 48 13.15 -1.49 -2.62
N ILE A 49 12.04 -0.78 -2.38
CA ILE A 49 10.90 -1.26 -1.61
C ILE A 49 10.32 -2.53 -2.26
N GLU A 50 10.23 -2.58 -3.58
CA GLU A 50 9.74 -3.75 -4.32
C GLU A 50 10.62 -5.00 -4.13
N ARG A 51 11.93 -4.82 -4.04
CA ARG A 51 12.86 -5.93 -3.80
C ARG A 51 12.78 -6.42 -2.36
N TRP A 52 12.61 -5.50 -1.42
CA TRP A 52 12.64 -5.79 0.01
C TRP A 52 11.33 -6.32 0.58
N LEU A 53 10.19 -5.67 0.30
CA LEU A 53 8.89 -6.02 0.88
C LEU A 53 8.26 -7.18 0.12
N ARG A 54 8.71 -8.42 0.27
CA ARG A 54 8.15 -9.61 -0.43
C ARG A 54 7.32 -10.52 0.49
N PRO A 55 6.29 -11.23 -0.02
CA PRO A 55 5.57 -12.22 0.77
C PRO A 55 6.49 -13.41 1.05
N GLY A 56 6.44 -13.97 2.26
CA GLY A 56 7.23 -15.14 2.65
C GLY A 56 8.57 -14.81 3.34
N GLU A 57 9.18 -13.68 3.03
CA GLU A 57 10.37 -13.17 3.71
C GLU A 57 10.04 -11.89 4.49
N ALA A 58 9.02 -11.94 5.37
CA ALA A 58 8.59 -10.75 6.12
C ALA A 58 9.73 -10.25 7.04
N PRO A 59 10.43 -9.16 6.69
CA PRO A 59 11.54 -8.65 7.47
C PRO A 59 11.03 -8.15 8.83
N ARG A 60 11.91 -8.08 9.82
CA ARG A 60 11.55 -7.55 11.15
C ARG A 60 10.93 -6.15 11.01
N GLY A 61 9.76 -5.97 11.62
CA GLY A 61 9.01 -4.71 11.56
C GLY A 61 8.01 -4.61 10.41
N VAL A 62 7.88 -5.63 9.57
CA VAL A 62 6.81 -5.72 8.56
C VAL A 62 5.64 -6.53 9.11
N HIS A 63 4.43 -6.01 8.94
CA HIS A 63 3.19 -6.71 9.26
C HIS A 63 2.56 -7.27 7.99
N THR A 64 2.34 -8.58 7.98
CA THR A 64 1.66 -9.28 6.88
C THR A 64 0.22 -9.55 7.29
N THR A 65 -0.73 -9.14 6.46
CA THR A 65 -2.15 -9.42 6.65
C THR A 65 -2.85 -9.61 5.31
N ARG A 66 -4.14 -9.96 5.35
CA ARG A 66 -4.97 -10.08 4.16
C ARG A 66 -5.94 -8.91 4.07
N TYR A 67 -6.11 -8.40 2.86
CA TYR A 67 -7.13 -7.41 2.57
C TYR A 67 -8.32 -8.02 1.85
N THR A 68 -9.46 -7.38 2.07
CA THR A 68 -10.69 -7.62 1.34
C THR A 68 -10.95 -6.44 0.42
N ARG A 69 -11.39 -6.74 -0.80
CA ARG A 69 -11.82 -5.73 -1.77
C ARG A 69 -13.22 -6.05 -2.24
N ARG A 70 -14.13 -5.09 -2.10
CA ARG A 70 -15.50 -5.14 -2.65
C ARG A 70 -15.74 -3.91 -3.50
N GLY A 71 -15.65 -4.05 -4.82
CA GLY A 71 -15.65 -2.93 -5.75
C GLY A 71 -14.48 -1.97 -5.49
N HIS A 72 -14.80 -0.73 -5.11
CA HIS A 72 -13.83 0.29 -4.73
C HIS A 72 -13.46 0.28 -3.25
N ARG A 73 -14.15 -0.48 -2.39
CA ARG A 73 -13.89 -0.50 -0.94
C ARG A 73 -12.79 -1.50 -0.60
N ILE A 74 -11.82 -1.06 0.19
CA ILE A 74 -10.72 -1.86 0.72
C ILE A 74 -10.85 -1.91 2.24
N SER A 75 -10.61 -3.08 2.84
CA SER A 75 -10.50 -3.20 4.30
C SER A 75 -9.58 -4.34 4.73
N PHE A 76 -8.83 -4.12 5.80
CA PHE A 76 -7.96 -5.10 6.45
C PHE A 76 -7.68 -4.70 7.90
N THR A 77 -7.12 -5.62 8.67
CA THR A 77 -6.63 -5.33 10.03
C THR A 77 -5.13 -5.59 10.07
N THR A 78 -4.38 -4.56 10.46
CA THR A 78 -2.94 -4.63 10.72
C THR A 78 -2.67 -4.48 12.22
N ARG A 79 -1.41 -4.37 12.62
CA ARG A 79 -0.98 -4.08 13.99
C ARG A 79 -0.27 -2.74 14.03
N SER A 80 -0.43 -2.03 15.14
CA SER A 80 0.29 -0.80 15.41
C SER A 80 1.78 -1.07 15.55
N HIS A 81 2.61 -0.33 14.81
CA HIS A 81 4.06 -0.40 14.94
C HIS A 81 4.59 0.15 16.29
N LEU A 82 3.77 0.86 17.07
CA LEU A 82 4.18 1.43 18.36
C LEU A 82 3.84 0.54 19.58
N GLY A 83 3.03 -0.51 19.41
CA GLY A 83 2.59 -1.34 20.54
C GLY A 83 1.87 -2.64 20.17
N GLY A 84 1.81 -3.02 18.90
CA GLY A 84 1.23 -4.29 18.44
C GLY A 84 -0.29 -4.38 18.47
N ALA A 85 -0.99 -3.38 19.04
CA ALA A 85 -2.45 -3.33 19.10
C ALA A 85 -3.08 -3.40 17.70
N PRO A 86 -4.24 -4.06 17.53
CA PRO A 86 -4.90 -4.15 16.24
C PRO A 86 -5.33 -2.76 15.73
N VAL A 87 -5.10 -2.51 14.44
CA VAL A 87 -5.53 -1.31 13.73
C VAL A 87 -6.37 -1.74 12.54
N SER A 88 -7.63 -1.31 12.55
CA SER A 88 -8.52 -1.52 11.40
C SER A 88 -8.24 -0.46 10.35
N VAL A 89 -7.98 -0.90 9.13
CA VAL A 89 -7.74 -0.04 7.98
C VAL A 89 -8.88 -0.23 7.00
N SER A 90 -9.52 0.87 6.60
CA SER A 90 -10.61 0.83 5.62
C SER A 90 -10.55 2.04 4.72
N GLY A 91 -11.09 1.94 3.52
CA GLY A 91 -11.08 3.08 2.62
C GLY A 91 -11.50 2.74 1.20
N THR A 92 -11.11 3.62 0.27
CA THR A 92 -11.48 3.50 -1.13
C THR A 92 -10.28 3.55 -2.07
N TRP A 93 -10.38 2.78 -3.15
CA TRP A 93 -9.48 2.80 -4.28
C TRP A 93 -10.24 3.19 -5.54
N SER A 94 -9.80 4.26 -6.20
CA SER A 94 -10.38 4.69 -7.48
C SER A 94 -9.36 5.46 -8.31
N LYS A 95 -9.24 5.15 -9.60
CA LYS A 95 -8.43 5.91 -10.59
C LYS A 95 -6.98 6.22 -10.14
N GLY A 96 -6.28 5.28 -9.51
CA GLY A 96 -4.91 5.53 -9.07
C GLY A 96 -4.79 6.13 -7.66
N ALA A 97 -5.89 6.52 -7.04
CA ALA A 97 -5.92 7.13 -5.71
C ALA A 97 -6.40 6.14 -4.66
N LEU A 98 -5.57 5.91 -3.64
CA LEU A 98 -5.91 5.15 -2.46
C LEU A 98 -6.15 6.13 -1.31
N ARG A 99 -7.31 6.04 -0.67
CA ARG A 99 -7.62 6.82 0.53
C ARG A 99 -7.99 5.87 1.65
N LEU A 100 -7.30 5.98 2.77
CA LEU A 100 -7.45 5.06 3.89
C LEU A 100 -7.71 5.83 5.18
N THR A 101 -8.56 5.25 5.99
CA THR A 101 -8.86 5.64 7.35
C THR A 101 -8.39 4.53 8.27
N LEU A 102 -7.61 4.91 9.29
CA LEU A 102 -7.13 3.99 10.32
C LEU A 102 -7.99 4.17 11.57
N THR A 103 -8.44 3.06 12.14
CA THR A 103 -9.18 3.03 13.40
C THR A 103 -8.39 2.20 14.41
N TRP A 104 -8.03 2.82 15.54
CA TRP A 104 -7.30 2.21 16.64
C TRP A 104 -8.08 2.44 17.94
N ASP A 105 -8.32 1.39 18.73
CA ASP A 105 -9.02 1.51 20.03
C ASP A 105 -10.36 2.28 19.95
N GLY A 106 -11.14 2.02 18.90
CA GLY A 106 -12.40 2.74 18.62
C GLY A 106 -12.24 4.20 18.15
N ARG A 107 -11.03 4.74 18.12
CA ARG A 107 -10.72 6.08 17.58
C ARG A 107 -10.44 5.97 16.10
N THR A 108 -11.21 6.71 15.32
CA THR A 108 -11.05 6.79 13.86
C THR A 108 -10.26 8.04 13.51
N GLY A 109 -9.14 7.84 12.82
CA GLY A 109 -8.32 8.93 12.29
C GLY A 109 -8.93 9.61 11.08
N THR A 110 -8.23 10.61 10.56
CA THR A 110 -8.63 11.30 9.33
C THR A 110 -8.38 10.42 8.11
N GLU A 111 -9.28 10.49 7.12
CA GLU A 111 -9.04 9.89 5.81
C GLU A 111 -7.75 10.47 5.21
N THR A 112 -6.78 9.59 4.95
CA THR A 112 -5.44 9.96 4.50
C THR A 112 -5.23 9.46 3.07
N PRO A 113 -4.79 10.32 2.13
CA PRO A 113 -4.42 9.88 0.80
C PRO A 113 -3.06 9.16 0.81
N PHE A 114 -3.01 7.98 0.19
CA PHE A 114 -1.79 7.24 -0.06
C PHE A 114 -1.42 7.33 -1.54
N ARG A 115 -0.22 7.84 -1.81
CA ARG A 115 0.33 7.97 -3.16
C ARG A 115 0.90 6.64 -3.62
N ARG A 116 0.61 6.24 -4.86
CA ARG A 116 1.28 5.11 -5.51
C ARG A 116 2.72 5.47 -5.89
N LEU A 117 3.68 4.64 -5.51
CA LEU A 117 5.12 4.86 -5.77
C LEU A 117 5.61 4.16 -7.04
N ASP A 118 5.04 3.01 -7.39
CA ASP A 118 5.45 2.17 -8.52
C ASP A 118 4.76 2.52 -9.86
N ASP A 119 3.95 3.58 -9.92
CA ASP A 119 3.18 3.93 -11.13
C ASP A 119 4.05 4.40 -12.31
N GLY A 120 5.36 4.60 -12.11
CA GLY A 120 6.28 4.91 -13.21
C GLY A 120 5.84 6.11 -14.05
N GLY A 121 5.42 7.20 -13.42
CA GLY A 121 5.34 8.49 -14.11
C GLY A 121 6.74 9.06 -14.27
N PRO A 122 7.26 9.27 -15.49
CA PRO A 122 8.46 10.06 -15.67
C PRO A 122 8.10 11.51 -15.34
N GLU A 123 8.67 12.09 -14.30
CA GLU A 123 8.64 13.54 -14.12
C GLU A 123 10.06 14.06 -14.29
N SER A 124 10.29 14.46 -15.55
CA SER A 124 10.96 15.66 -16.07
C SER A 124 12.10 16.29 -15.26
#